data_AF-A0A8S4BTB2-F1
#
_entry.id   AF-A0A8S4BTB2-F1
#
_cell.length_a   1.000
_cell.length_b   1.000
_cell.length_c   1.000
_cell.angle_alpha   90.00
_cell.angle_beta   90.00
_cell.angle_gamma   90.00
#
_symmetry.space_group_name_H-M   'P 1'
#
loop_
_entity.id
_entity.type
_entity.pdbx_description
1 polymer ?
#
loop_
_entity_poly.entity_id
_entity_poly.type
_entity_poly.pdbx_seq_one_letter_code
_entity_poly.pdbx_strand_id
1 'polypeptide(L)' 'VLLCNPVCVLGYTVASWRFFRERIEEEELSLVHFFAEDYVEYKRRVPTGLPFISGIRNRF' A
#
# COMPACT_ATOMS: atom_id res chain seq x y z
N VAL A 1 -18.41 -9.12 -6.46
CA VAL A 1 -19.41 -9.63 -5.48
C VAL A 1 -20.23 -10.73 -6.15
N LEU A 2 -19.59 -11.83 -6.58
CA LEU A 2 -20.23 -12.85 -7.44
C LEU A 2 -21.16 -13.82 -6.68
N LEU A 3 -20.97 -13.96 -5.36
CA LEU A 3 -21.70 -14.92 -4.51
C LEU A 3 -22.64 -14.25 -3.49
N CYS A 4 -22.75 -12.91 -3.49
CA CYS A 4 -23.47 -12.13 -2.47
C CYS A 4 -23.20 -12.59 -1.01
N ASN A 5 -22.04 -13.19 -0.74
CA ASN A 5 -21.66 -13.63 0.59
C ASN A 5 -20.88 -12.51 1.27
N PRO A 6 -21.51 -11.75 2.19
CA PRO A 6 -20.88 -10.58 2.81
C PRO A 6 -19.66 -10.96 3.64
N VAL A 7 -19.63 -12.17 4.21
CA VAL A 7 -18.48 -12.68 4.99
C VAL A 7 -17.28 -12.88 4.08
N CYS A 8 -17.47 -13.49 2.91
CA CYS A 8 -16.40 -13.66 1.94
C CYS A 8 -15.90 -12.32 1.41
N VAL A 9 -16.78 -11.36 1.13
CA VAL A 9 -16.37 -10.03 0.65
C VAL A 9 -15.47 -9.35 1.70
N LEU A 10 -15.90 -9.31 2.96
CA LEU A 10 -15.11 -8.72 4.03
C LEU A 10 -13.78 -9.46 4.23
N GLY A 11 -13.81 -10.80 4.25
CA GLY A 11 -12.62 -11.63 4.39
C GLY A 11 -11.61 -11.39 3.28
N TYR A 12 -12.05 -11.37 2.02
CA TYR A 12 -11.19 -11.07 0.88
C TYR A 12 -10.67 -9.64 0.92
N THR A 13 -11.52 -8.66 1.22
CA THR A 13 -11.08 -7.26 1.34
C THR A 13 -9.98 -7.13 2.41
N VAL A 14 -10.15 -7.72 3.59
CA VAL A 14 -9.15 -7.67 4.67
C VAL A 14 -7.88 -8.46 4.32
N ALA A 15 -8.01 -9.63 3.69
CA ALA A 15 -6.85 -10.43 3.29
C ALA A 15 -6.03 -9.70 2.21
N SER A 16 -6.68 -9.22 1.15
CA SER A 16 -6.04 -8.42 0.10
C SER A 16 -5.43 -7.15 0.67
N TRP A 17 -6.15 -6.47 1.58
CA TRP A 17 -5.65 -5.29 2.27
C TRP A 17 -4.29 -5.51 2.94
N ARG A 18 -4.20 -6.57 3.75
CA ARG A 18 -2.98 -6.93 4.48
C ARG A 18 -1.85 -7.30 3.52
N PHE A 19 -2.16 -8.08 2.50
CA PHE A 19 -1.19 -8.49 1.48
C PHE A 19 -0.60 -7.29 0.74
N PHE A 20 -1.44 -6.37 0.27
CA PHE A 20 -0.96 -5.18 -0.44
C PHE A 20 -0.19 -4.24 0.48
N ARG A 21 -0.57 -4.12 1.76
CA ARG A 21 0.17 -3.28 2.70
C ARG A 21 1.62 -3.73 2.88
N GLU A 22 1.83 -5.02 3.11
CA GLU A 22 3.16 -5.61 3.28
C GLU A 22 3.99 -5.49 1.99
N ARG A 23 3.38 -5.78 0.84
CA ARG A 23 4.05 -5.66 -0.47
C ARG A 23 4.47 -4.22 -0.80
N ILE A 24 3.60 -3.24 -0.56
CA ILE A 24 3.88 -1.83 -0.86
C ILE A 24 5.03 -1.33 -0.01
N GLU A 25 5.14 -1.76 1.25
CA GLU A 25 6.24 -1.36 2.13
C GLU A 25 7.60 -1.81 1.59
N GLU A 26 7.71 -3.07 1.16
CA GLU A 26 8.95 -3.62 0.56
C GLU A 26 9.29 -2.98 -0.80
N GLU A 27 8.29 -2.75 -1.66
CA GLU A 27 8.49 -2.04 -2.94
C GLU A 27 8.94 -0.59 -2.71
N GLU A 28 8.35 0.12 -1.74
CA GLU A 28 8.74 1.49 -1.40
C GLU A 28 10.16 1.57 -0.82
N LEU A 29 10.57 0.61 0.01
CA LEU A 29 11.95 0.52 0.51
C LEU A 29 12.94 0.40 -0.65
N SER A 30 12.63 -0.47 -1.60
CA SER A 30 13.44 -0.65 -2.81
C SER A 30 13.47 0.63 -3.65
N LEU A 31 12.32 1.27 -3.87
CA LEU A 31 12.22 2.51 -4.66
C LEU A 31 12.97 3.68 -4.01
N VAL A 32 12.88 3.84 -2.69
CA VAL A 32 13.70 4.83 -1.96
C VAL A 32 15.19 4.50 -2.09
N HIS A 33 15.58 3.23 -2.05
CA HIS A 33 16.99 2.86 -2.25
C HIS A 33 17.48 3.16 -3.67
N PHE A 34 16.66 2.97 -4.70
CA PHE A 34 17.04 3.22 -6.10
C PHE A 34 16.94 4.69 -6.52
N PHE A 35 15.95 5.43 -6.03
CA PHE A 35 15.60 6.78 -6.51
C PHE A 35 15.71 7.86 -5.42
N ALA A 36 15.94 7.49 -4.17
CA ALA A 36 16.16 8.38 -3.03
C ALA A 36 15.15 9.55 -2.96
N GLU A 37 15.64 10.77 -3.12
CA GLU A 37 14.86 12.01 -2.95
C GLU A 37 13.75 12.17 -4.00
N ASP A 38 13.97 11.71 -5.24
CA ASP A 38 12.98 11.80 -6.32
C ASP A 38 11.71 11.01 -5.98
N TYR A 39 11.88 9.85 -5.35
CA TYR A 39 10.76 9.04 -4.91
C TYR A 39 10.01 9.66 -3.73
N VAL A 40 10.74 10.28 -2.79
CA VAL A 40 10.14 10.98 -1.65
C VAL A 40 9.30 12.18 -2.13
N GLU A 41 9.81 12.96 -3.08
CA GLU A 41 9.10 14.06 -3.72
C GLU A 41 7.84 13.57 -4.45
N TYR A 42 7.96 12.48 -5.23
CA TYR A 42 6.83 11.86 -5.93
C TYR A 42 5.75 11.37 -4.96
N LYS A 43 6.14 10.66 -3.89
CA LYS A 43 5.23 10.11 -2.88
C LYS A 43 4.43 11.18 -2.13
N ARG A 44 4.98 12.39 -1.98
CA ARG A 44 4.24 13.54 -1.41
C ARG A 44 3.09 13.99 -2.29
N ARG A 45 3.20 13.80 -3.62
CA ARG A 45 2.21 14.22 -4.61
C ARG A 45 1.20 13.11 -4.93
N VAL A 46 1.62 11.86 -4.85
CA VAL A 46 0.81 10.70 -5.26
C VAL A 46 0.54 9.76 -4.07
N PRO A 47 -0.72 9.66 -3.61
CA PRO A 47 -1.08 8.67 -2.60
C PRO A 47 -1.09 7.26 -3.19
N THR A 48 -0.96 6.24 -2.34
CA THR A 48 -0.91 4.81 -2.70
C THR A 48 -2.21 4.26 -3.32
N GLY A 49 -3.29 5.05 -3.34
CA GLY A 49 -4.59 4.66 -3.90
C GLY A 49 -5.38 3.66 -3.05
N LEU A 50 -4.82 3.14 -1.97
CA LEU A 50 -5.48 2.20 -1.06
C LEU A 50 -5.87 2.89 0.26
N PRO A 51 -7.16 2.84 0.66
CA PRO A 51 -7.75 3.69 1.72
C PRO A 51 -7.21 3.75 3.17
N PHE A 52 -6.14 3.15 3.64
CA PHE A 52 -5.61 3.25 5.01
C PHE A 52 -4.14 2.74 5.01
N ILE A 53 -3.52 2.73 3.83
CA ILE A 53 -2.14 2.30 3.62
C ILE A 53 -1.32 3.57 3.52
N SER A 54 -0.99 4.13 4.67
CA SER A 54 0.18 5.00 4.78
C SER A 54 1.38 4.07 4.66
N GLY A 55 2.01 4.00 3.47
CA GLY A 55 3.25 3.26 3.24
C GLY A 55 4.38 3.74 4.16
N ILE A 56 5.66 3.54 3.81
CA ILE A 56 6.81 3.99 4.60
C ILE A 56 6.65 5.47 4.98
N ARG A 57 6.26 5.70 6.22
CA ARG A 57 6.21 7.02 6.82
C ARG A 57 7.62 7.31 7.27
N ASN A 58 8.37 7.92 6.36
CA ASN A 58 9.74 8.37 6.52
C ASN A 58 9.90 8.99 7.92
N ARG A 59 10.45 8.22 8.87
CA ARG A 59 10.81 8.65 10.21
C ARG A 59 12.32 8.87 10.20
N PHE A 60 12.76 9.89 9.45
CA PHE A 60 14.08 10.48 9.60
C PHE A 60 13.89 11.83 10.30
#